data_AF-A0A0Q6L3I0-F1
#
_entry.id   AF-A0A0Q6L3I0-F1
#
_cell.length_a   1.000
_cell.length_b   1.000
_cell.length_c   1.000
_cell.angle_alpha   90.00
_cell.angle_beta   90.00
_cell.angle_gamma   90.00
#
_symmetry.space_group_name_H-M   'P 1'
#
loop_
_entity.id
_entity.type
_entity.pdbx_description
1 polymer ?
#
loop_
_entity_poly.entity_id
_entity_poly.type
_entity_poly.pdbx_seq_one_letter_code
_entity_poly.pdbx_strand_id
1 'polypeptide(L)'
;MNAISPITADTNTIWNEVQRAANQWRGNTIHRFAQTEQAISETLIALSNVEERGKAIRLPHLTGQRFQILSEALATDGPFAEEGTAVREMLSVAFRLHEDLRPFLCHGVGRIALDRHDRWLLVLDMIVFQNSKAESGRRVIDERETQPLLIDLNKSRQKLASALQKLRSKLQP
;
A
#
# COMPACT_ATOMS: atom_id res chain seq x y z
N MET A 1 -9.42 -36.77 -33.72
CA MET A 1 -9.98 -37.10 -32.39
C MET A 1 -9.00 -36.50 -31.39
N ASN A 2 -9.29 -35.33 -30.83
CA ASN A 2 -8.36 -34.63 -29.93
C ASN A 2 -8.57 -35.17 -28.52
N ALA A 3 -7.53 -35.75 -27.93
CA ALA A 3 -7.57 -36.22 -26.55
C ALA A 3 -7.70 -35.02 -25.61
N ILE A 4 -8.85 -34.92 -24.92
CA ILE A 4 -9.00 -34.02 -23.77
C ILE A 4 -8.31 -34.74 -22.61
N SER A 5 -7.11 -34.30 -22.25
CA SER A 5 -6.46 -34.77 -21.04
C SER A 5 -7.29 -34.35 -19.83
N PRO A 6 -7.63 -35.26 -18.90
CA PRO A 6 -8.34 -34.89 -17.69
C PRO A 6 -7.47 -33.95 -16.85
N ILE A 7 -8.08 -32.88 -16.32
CA ILE A 7 -7.42 -32.00 -15.35
C ILE A 7 -7.30 -32.79 -14.05
N THR A 8 -6.13 -33.38 -13.80
CA THR A 8 -5.79 -33.97 -12.50
C THR A 8 -5.46 -32.86 -11.52
N ALA A 9 -6.14 -32.84 -10.37
CA ALA A 9 -5.80 -31.93 -9.29
C ALA A 9 -4.34 -32.15 -8.87
N ASP A 10 -3.59 -31.06 -8.69
CA ASP A 10 -2.24 -31.13 -8.14
C ASP A 10 -2.32 -31.67 -6.71
N THR A 11 -1.81 -32.89 -6.51
CA THR A 11 -1.82 -33.60 -5.23
C THR A 11 -0.72 -33.13 -4.29
N ASN A 12 0.08 -32.12 -4.67
CA ASN A 12 1.10 -31.55 -3.80
C ASN A 12 0.47 -30.63 -2.74
N THR A 13 -0.12 -31.25 -1.71
CA THR A 13 -0.84 -30.57 -0.62
C THR A 13 0.02 -29.48 0.05
N ILE A 14 1.30 -29.75 0.28
CA ILE A 14 2.24 -28.78 0.88
C ILE A 14 2.35 -27.55 -0.02
N TRP A 15 2.51 -27.74 -1.33
CA TRP A 15 2.69 -26.61 -2.24
C TRP A 15 1.43 -25.75 -2.34
N ASN A 16 0.26 -26.40 -2.37
CA ASN A 16 -1.04 -25.72 -2.37
C ASN A 16 -1.25 -24.90 -1.09
N GLU A 17 -0.89 -25.44 0.07
CA GLU A 17 -1.01 -24.75 1.35
C GLU A 17 -0.12 -23.53 1.42
N VAL A 18 1.14 -23.67 1.01
CA VAL A 18 2.11 -22.58 1.00
C VAL A 18 1.71 -21.49 0.00
N GLN A 19 1.28 -21.88 -1.21
CA GLN A 19 0.82 -20.92 -2.21
C GLN A 19 -0.40 -20.13 -1.71
N ARG A 20 -1.33 -20.81 -1.04
CA ARG A 20 -2.48 -20.16 -0.40
C ARG A 20 -2.03 -19.20 0.69
N ALA A 21 -1.12 -19.59 1.58
CA ALA A 21 -0.64 -18.76 2.68
C ALA A 21 0.03 -17.47 2.18
N ALA A 22 0.96 -17.57 1.22
CA ALA A 22 1.65 -16.42 0.65
C ALA A 22 0.68 -15.46 -0.07
N ASN A 23 -0.26 -16.01 -0.86
CA ASN A 23 -1.26 -15.19 -1.56
C ASN A 23 -2.26 -14.54 -0.61
N GLN A 24 -2.68 -15.24 0.45
CA GLN A 24 -3.53 -14.68 1.49
C GLN A 24 -2.82 -13.52 2.19
N TRP A 25 -1.54 -13.69 2.53
CA TRP A 25 -0.74 -12.61 3.11
C TRP A 25 -0.63 -11.41 2.16
N ARG A 26 -0.31 -11.64 0.89
CA ARG A 26 -0.22 -10.59 -0.14
C ARG A 26 -1.53 -9.82 -0.27
N GLY A 27 -2.65 -10.54 -0.39
CA GLY A 27 -4.00 -9.96 -0.51
C GLY A 27 -4.38 -9.14 0.72
N ASN A 28 -4.14 -9.65 1.92
CA ASN A 28 -4.38 -8.94 3.18
C ASN A 28 -3.57 -7.64 3.24
N THR A 29 -2.31 -7.67 2.83
CA THR A 29 -1.41 -6.50 2.84
C THR A 29 -1.88 -5.44 1.85
N ILE A 30 -2.23 -5.83 0.62
CA ILE A 30 -2.80 -4.93 -0.39
C ILE A 30 -4.08 -4.26 0.12
N HIS A 31 -4.96 -5.02 0.77
CA HIS A 31 -6.19 -4.49 1.30
C HIS A 31 -5.94 -3.41 2.39
N ARG A 32 -4.90 -3.54 3.22
CA ARG A 32 -4.52 -2.49 4.19
C ARG A 32 -4.00 -1.22 3.51
N PHE A 33 -3.25 -1.35 2.42
CA PHE A 33 -2.87 -0.20 1.61
C PHE A 33 -4.10 0.49 1.02
N ALA A 34 -5.03 -0.27 0.43
CA ALA A 34 -6.27 0.27 -0.13
C ALA A 34 -7.11 1.05 0.91
N GLN A 35 -7.20 0.54 2.15
CA GLN A 35 -7.86 1.25 3.24
C GLN A 35 -7.17 2.58 3.59
N THR A 36 -5.84 2.64 3.49
CA THR A 36 -5.07 3.87 3.71
C THR A 36 -5.31 4.87 2.57
N GLU A 37 -5.28 4.40 1.33
CA GLU A 37 -5.56 5.19 0.13
C GLU A 37 -6.97 5.79 0.17
N GLN A 38 -7.96 5.01 0.63
CA GLN A 38 -9.32 5.51 0.83
C GLN A 38 -9.36 6.63 1.85
N ALA A 39 -8.75 6.44 3.03
CA ALA A 39 -8.74 7.47 4.07
C ALA A 39 -8.08 8.78 3.60
N ILE A 40 -7.04 8.69 2.78
CA ILE A 40 -6.37 9.84 2.15
C ILE A 40 -7.29 10.51 1.13
N SER A 41 -7.98 9.71 0.29
CA SER A 41 -8.91 10.21 -0.72
C SER A 41 -10.06 10.99 -0.08
N GLU A 42 -10.65 10.44 0.99
CA GLU A 42 -11.69 11.11 1.78
C GLU A 42 -11.20 12.43 2.37
N THR A 43 -9.94 12.47 2.85
CA THR A 43 -9.35 13.72 3.36
C THR A 43 -9.14 14.75 2.25
N LEU A 44 -8.64 14.36 1.09
CA LEU A 44 -8.49 15.28 -0.04
C LEU A 44 -9.83 15.89 -0.46
N ILE A 45 -10.90 15.09 -0.49
CA ILE A 45 -12.25 15.58 -0.77
C ILE A 45 -12.72 16.58 0.29
N ALA A 46 -12.48 16.30 1.58
CA ALA A 46 -12.84 17.22 2.65
C ALA A 46 -12.09 18.55 2.53
N LEU A 47 -10.76 18.49 2.26
CA LEU A 47 -9.92 19.67 2.07
C LEU A 47 -10.36 20.49 0.85
N SER A 48 -10.71 19.85 -0.27
CA SER A 48 -11.16 20.56 -1.48
C SER A 48 -12.49 21.31 -1.28
N ASN A 49 -13.28 20.94 -0.28
CA ASN A 49 -14.56 21.57 0.02
C ASN A 49 -14.45 22.75 1.01
N VAL A 50 -13.26 23.06 1.54
CA VAL A 50 -13.07 24.21 2.42
C VAL A 50 -13.05 25.49 1.59
N GLU A 51 -13.84 26.48 1.98
CA GLU A 51 -13.96 27.75 1.26
C GLU A 51 -12.61 28.48 1.15
N GLU A 52 -12.35 29.08 -0.02
CA GLU A 52 -11.09 29.68 -0.45
C GLU A 52 -9.86 28.76 -0.48
N ARG A 53 -9.50 28.11 0.65
CA ARG A 53 -8.32 27.23 0.76
C ARG A 53 -8.44 25.96 -0.07
N GLY A 54 -9.64 25.41 -0.20
CA GLY A 54 -9.91 24.19 -0.97
C GLY A 54 -9.65 24.34 -2.47
N LYS A 55 -9.65 25.57 -3.01
CA LYS A 55 -9.32 25.85 -4.42
C LYS A 55 -7.88 25.45 -4.79
N ALA A 56 -6.99 25.38 -3.80
CA ALA A 56 -5.61 24.92 -4.01
C ALA A 56 -5.49 23.39 -4.13
N ILE A 57 -6.52 22.63 -3.74
CA ILE A 57 -6.49 21.16 -3.71
C ILE A 57 -6.98 20.60 -5.05
N ARG A 58 -6.04 20.12 -5.87
CA ARG A 58 -6.36 19.40 -7.11
C ARG A 58 -6.55 17.92 -6.83
N LEU A 59 -7.77 17.41 -6.98
CA LEU A 59 -8.07 15.98 -6.83
C LEU A 59 -7.44 15.18 -7.97
N PRO A 60 -6.41 14.33 -7.73
CA PRO A 60 -5.73 13.64 -8.81
C PRO A 60 -6.51 12.40 -9.25
N HIS A 61 -6.46 12.10 -10.55
CA HIS A 61 -7.05 10.88 -11.10
C HIS A 61 -6.31 9.62 -10.67
N LEU A 62 -4.97 9.70 -10.57
CA LEU A 62 -4.12 8.55 -10.23
C LEU A 62 -4.01 8.37 -8.72
N THR A 63 -4.26 7.16 -8.22
CA THR A 63 -4.15 6.83 -6.79
C THR A 63 -2.76 7.12 -6.23
N GLY A 64 -1.70 6.85 -7.00
CA GLY A 64 -0.31 7.10 -6.59
C GLY A 64 0.01 8.57 -6.30
N GLN A 65 -0.73 9.51 -6.91
CA GLN A 65 -0.52 10.95 -6.70
C GLN A 65 -1.21 11.46 -5.43
N ARG A 66 -2.19 10.73 -4.88
CA ARG A 66 -3.02 11.21 -3.75
C ARG A 66 -2.20 11.45 -2.49
N PHE A 67 -1.23 10.59 -2.20
CA PHE A 67 -0.33 10.79 -1.07
C PHE A 67 0.50 12.07 -1.22
N GLN A 68 1.07 12.29 -2.41
CA GLN A 68 1.88 13.47 -2.69
C GLN A 68 1.06 14.76 -2.52
N ILE A 69 -0.12 14.82 -3.14
CA ILE A 69 -1.00 15.98 -3.04
C ILE A 69 -1.42 16.25 -1.58
N LEU A 70 -1.76 15.19 -0.82
CA LEU A 70 -2.10 15.37 0.60
C LEU A 70 -0.89 15.85 1.41
N SER A 71 0.31 15.32 1.13
CA SER A 71 1.54 15.73 1.79
C SER A 71 1.85 17.20 1.54
N GLU A 72 1.73 17.66 0.30
CA GLU A 72 1.90 19.07 -0.09
C GLU A 72 0.85 19.97 0.57
N ALA A 73 -0.41 19.55 0.60
CA ALA A 73 -1.49 20.30 1.24
C ALA A 73 -1.24 20.53 2.75
N LEU A 74 -0.66 19.53 3.41
CA LEU A 74 -0.39 19.53 4.85
C LEU A 74 1.03 20.01 5.20
N ALA A 75 1.87 20.34 4.22
CA ALA A 75 3.24 20.79 4.43
C ALA A 75 3.31 22.08 5.27
N THR A 76 4.50 22.44 5.79
CA THR A 76 4.70 23.66 6.60
C THR A 76 4.26 24.94 5.89
N ASP A 77 4.39 24.96 4.57
CA ASP A 77 4.05 26.02 3.64
C ASP A 77 2.76 25.74 2.86
N GLY A 78 2.07 24.65 3.19
CA GLY A 78 0.84 24.22 2.55
C GLY A 78 -0.41 24.97 3.07
N PRO A 79 -1.52 24.95 2.29
CA PRO A 79 -2.77 25.63 2.65
C PRO A 79 -3.42 25.13 3.96
N PHE A 80 -3.04 23.95 4.44
CA PHE A 80 -3.55 23.33 5.67
C PHE A 80 -2.42 22.96 6.65
N ALA A 81 -1.36 23.78 6.67
CA ALA A 81 -0.19 23.57 7.51
C ALA A 81 -0.57 23.39 8.99
N GLU A 82 -1.41 24.27 9.53
CA GLU A 82 -1.79 24.28 10.95
C GLU A 82 -2.50 22.98 11.34
N GLU A 83 -3.52 22.59 10.59
CA GLU A 83 -4.29 21.37 10.83
C GLU A 83 -3.46 20.10 10.60
N GLY A 84 -2.51 20.16 9.66
CA GLY A 84 -1.63 19.06 9.26
C GLY A 84 -0.54 18.69 10.26
N THR A 85 -0.27 19.51 11.28
CA THR A 85 0.84 19.33 12.24
C THR A 85 0.87 17.93 12.87
N ALA A 86 -0.29 17.44 13.31
CA ALA A 86 -0.40 16.14 13.97
C ALA A 86 -0.34 14.93 13.00
N VAL A 87 -0.44 15.18 11.68
CA VAL A 87 -0.60 14.14 10.66
C VAL A 87 0.67 13.97 9.81
N ARG A 88 1.42 15.04 9.57
CA ARG A 88 2.58 15.08 8.66
C ARG A 88 3.55 13.91 8.83
N GLU A 89 4.02 13.66 10.06
CA GLU A 89 4.98 12.58 10.31
C GLU A 89 4.39 11.20 10.02
N MET A 90 3.13 10.97 10.42
CA MET A 90 2.44 9.70 10.16
C MET A 90 2.24 9.48 8.65
N LEU A 91 1.94 10.55 7.92
CA LEU A 91 1.78 10.51 6.47
C LEU A 91 3.12 10.21 5.78
N SER A 92 4.23 10.81 6.21
CA SER A 92 5.57 10.53 5.69
C SER A 92 5.96 9.07 5.86
N VAL A 93 5.76 8.50 7.06
CA VAL A 93 6.00 7.07 7.33
C VAL A 93 5.14 6.19 6.43
N ALA A 94 3.85 6.48 6.30
CA ALA A 94 2.95 5.71 5.46
C ALA A 94 3.31 5.81 3.98
N PHE A 95 3.73 7.00 3.52
CA PHE A 95 4.13 7.25 2.15
C PHE A 95 5.34 6.41 1.75
N ARG A 96 6.40 6.36 2.57
CA ARG A 96 7.58 5.52 2.32
C ARG A 96 7.21 4.05 2.12
N LEU A 97 6.37 3.48 2.99
CA LEU A 97 5.89 2.10 2.84
C LEU A 97 5.08 1.91 1.54
N HIS A 98 4.32 2.92 1.15
CA HIS A 98 3.51 2.92 -0.05
C HIS A 98 4.33 3.04 -1.34
N GLU A 99 5.49 3.70 -1.30
CA GLU A 99 6.43 3.74 -2.43
C GLU A 99 7.29 2.48 -2.50
N ASP A 100 7.76 1.98 -1.34
CA ASP A 100 8.77 0.91 -1.31
C ASP A 100 8.21 -0.51 -1.51
N LEU A 101 7.01 -0.79 -1.01
CA LEU A 101 6.46 -2.15 -0.93
C LEU A 101 5.21 -2.35 -1.78
N ARG A 102 4.27 -1.41 -1.75
CA ARG A 102 2.98 -1.55 -2.43
C ARG A 102 3.11 -1.78 -3.94
N PRO A 103 4.03 -1.13 -4.70
CA PRO A 103 4.19 -1.43 -6.12
C PRO A 103 4.53 -2.90 -6.35
N PHE A 104 5.52 -3.45 -5.63
CA PHE A 104 5.89 -4.86 -5.72
C PHE A 104 4.71 -5.79 -5.42
N LEU A 105 3.92 -5.49 -4.38
CA LEU A 105 2.74 -6.29 -4.07
C LEU A 105 1.65 -6.21 -5.13
N CYS A 106 1.45 -5.07 -5.79
CA CYS A 106 0.39 -4.90 -6.78
C CYS A 106 0.79 -5.35 -8.19
N HIS A 107 2.03 -5.08 -8.62
CA HIS A 107 2.45 -5.24 -10.01
C HIS A 107 3.66 -6.17 -10.18
N GLY A 108 4.28 -6.62 -9.09
CA GLY A 108 5.40 -7.57 -9.14
C GLY A 108 4.95 -8.95 -9.59
N VAL A 109 5.75 -9.56 -10.48
CA VAL A 109 5.60 -10.95 -10.90
C VAL A 109 6.10 -11.83 -9.75
N GLY A 110 5.18 -12.60 -9.17
CA GLY A 110 5.44 -13.38 -7.95
C GLY A 110 5.88 -14.80 -8.25
N ARG A 111 6.87 -15.27 -7.50
CA ARG A 111 7.26 -16.67 -7.39
C ARG A 111 7.36 -17.04 -5.93
N ILE A 112 7.05 -18.30 -5.60
CA ILE A 112 7.16 -18.80 -4.24
C ILE A 112 8.26 -19.85 -4.21
N ALA A 113 9.10 -19.79 -3.19
CA ALA A 113 10.13 -20.77 -2.89
C ALA A 113 9.99 -21.26 -1.44
N LEU A 114 10.58 -22.41 -1.13
CA LEU A 114 10.71 -22.92 0.23
C LEU A 114 12.18 -22.85 0.66
N ASP A 115 12.42 -22.44 1.90
CA ASP A 115 13.73 -22.58 2.54
C ASP A 115 13.93 -24.02 3.08
N ARG A 116 15.11 -24.30 3.63
CA ARG A 116 15.46 -25.62 4.20
C ARG A 116 14.64 -26.03 5.43
N HIS A 117 13.76 -25.15 5.92
CA HIS A 117 12.90 -25.33 7.08
C HIS A 117 11.42 -25.30 6.69
N ASP A 118 11.11 -25.53 5.41
CA ASP A 118 9.75 -25.53 4.84
C ASP A 118 9.00 -24.20 5.02
N ARG A 119 9.74 -23.09 5.19
CA ARG A 119 9.15 -21.75 5.23
C ARG A 119 9.14 -21.14 3.87
N TRP A 120 8.07 -20.40 3.59
CA TRP A 120 7.91 -19.81 2.28
C TRP A 120 8.60 -18.46 2.13
N LEU A 121 9.10 -18.24 0.93
CA LEU A 121 9.65 -16.98 0.46
C LEU A 121 8.82 -16.52 -0.73
N LEU A 122 8.23 -15.32 -0.64
CA LEU A 122 7.59 -14.68 -1.78
C LEU A 122 8.61 -13.75 -2.46
N VAL A 123 9.00 -14.11 -3.67
CA VAL A 123 9.90 -13.31 -4.51
C VAL A 123 9.06 -12.53 -5.51
N LEU A 124 9.16 -11.21 -5.46
CA LEU A 124 8.46 -10.28 -6.35
C LEU A 124 9.50 -9.56 -7.21
N ASP A 125 9.47 -9.85 -8.50
CA ASP A 125 10.31 -9.18 -9.50
C ASP A 125 9.49 -8.13 -10.25
N MET A 126 10.09 -6.97 -10.53
CA MET A 126 9.45 -5.87 -11.26
C MET A 126 10.50 -5.06 -12.04
N ILE A 127 10.13 -4.53 -13.20
CA ILE A 127 10.90 -3.46 -13.84
C ILE A 127 10.50 -2.14 -13.20
N VAL A 128 11.45 -1.48 -12.55
CA VAL A 128 11.28 -0.15 -11.95
C VAL A 128 11.94 0.89 -12.85
N PHE A 129 11.36 2.08 -12.90
CA PHE A 129 11.94 3.21 -13.63
C PHE A 129 12.55 4.18 -12.63
N GLN A 130 13.87 4.37 -12.68
CA GLN A 130 14.58 5.34 -11.86
C GLN A 130 15.41 6.24 -12.76
N ASN A 131 15.30 7.57 -12.59
CA ASN A 131 16.02 8.55 -13.41
C ASN A 131 15.90 8.27 -14.93
N SER A 132 14.69 7.95 -15.38
CA SER A 132 14.38 7.58 -16.78
C SER A 132 15.11 6.36 -17.31
N LYS A 133 15.68 5.52 -16.44
CA LYS A 133 16.30 4.23 -16.78
C LYS A 133 15.45 3.08 -16.24
N ALA A 134 15.35 2.02 -17.03
CA ALA A 134 14.72 0.78 -16.61
C ALA A 134 15.72 -0.06 -15.80
N GLU A 135 15.33 -0.43 -14.59
CA GLU A 135 16.11 -1.27 -13.68
C GLU A 135 15.28 -2.47 -13.23
N SER A 136 15.94 -3.60 -12.95
CA SER A 136 15.27 -4.75 -12.35
C SER A 136 15.21 -4.58 -10.83
N GLY A 137 13.99 -4.38 -10.32
CA GLY A 137 13.68 -4.41 -8.90
C GLY A 137 13.33 -5.82 -8.43
N ARG A 138 13.79 -6.17 -7.23
CA ARG A 138 13.40 -7.40 -6.53
C ARG A 138 13.07 -7.12 -5.08
N ARG A 139 11.96 -7.70 -4.62
CA ARG A 139 11.63 -7.83 -3.20
C ARG A 139 11.46 -9.29 -2.83
N VAL A 140 12.05 -9.68 -1.71
CA VAL A 140 11.88 -11.00 -1.11
C VAL A 140 11.20 -10.79 0.23
N ILE A 141 10.06 -11.46 0.43
CA ILE A 141 9.36 -11.47 1.70
C ILE A 141 9.52 -12.86 2.31
N ASP A 142 10.15 -12.92 3.48
CA ASP A 142 10.26 -14.12 4.29
C ASP A 142 9.00 -14.28 5.14
N GLU A 143 8.44 -15.49 5.17
CA GLU A 143 7.30 -15.83 6.02
C GLU A 143 7.42 -15.29 7.46
N ARG A 144 8.61 -15.30 8.05
CA ARG A 144 8.84 -14.86 9.44
C ARG A 144 8.62 -13.36 9.64
N GLU A 145 8.78 -12.58 8.58
CA GLU A 145 8.64 -11.12 8.61
C GLU A 145 7.19 -10.69 8.38
N THR A 146 6.35 -11.59 7.86
CA THR A 146 5.00 -11.29 7.40
C THR A 146 4.05 -10.83 8.51
N GLN A 147 4.07 -11.51 9.64
CA GLN A 147 3.18 -11.21 10.77
C GLN A 147 3.58 -9.92 11.49
N PRO A 148 4.86 -9.70 11.85
CA PRO A 148 5.32 -8.40 12.36
C PRO A 148 4.97 -7.24 11.41
N LEU A 149 5.25 -7.41 10.12
CA LEU A 149 4.97 -6.38 9.11
C LEU A 149 3.48 -6.06 9.01
N LEU A 150 2.60 -7.06 9.04
CA LEU A 150 1.15 -6.85 9.04
C LEU A 150 0.67 -6.11 10.30
N ILE A 151 1.22 -6.44 11.47
CA ILE A 151 0.89 -5.78 12.73
C ILE A 151 1.28 -4.30 12.66
N ASP A 152 2.51 -4.01 12.23
CA ASP A 152 3.03 -2.65 12.13
C ASP A 152 2.29 -1.82 11.08
N LEU A 153 2.00 -2.43 9.92
CA LEU A 153 1.19 -1.79 8.88
C LEU A 153 -0.22 -1.48 9.40
N ASN A 154 -0.87 -2.42 10.09
CA ASN A 154 -2.22 -2.19 10.60
C ASN A 154 -2.24 -1.12 11.70
N LYS A 155 -1.25 -1.11 12.60
CA LYS A 155 -1.10 -0.09 13.64
C LYS A 155 -0.88 1.29 13.04
N SER A 156 0.02 1.40 12.06
CA SER A 156 0.32 2.65 11.36
C SER A 156 -0.88 3.16 10.57
N ARG A 157 -1.55 2.29 9.83
CA ARG A 157 -2.81 2.56 9.14
C ARG A 157 -3.86 3.11 10.10
N GLN A 158 -4.11 2.41 11.21
CA GLN A 158 -5.15 2.80 12.15
C GLN A 158 -4.85 4.18 12.77
N LYS A 159 -3.60 4.42 13.16
CA LYS A 159 -3.17 5.73 13.69
C LYS A 159 -3.38 6.84 12.65
N LEU A 160 -2.92 6.63 11.42
CA LEU A 160 -3.08 7.61 10.35
C LEU A 160 -4.55 7.86 10.02
N ALA A 161 -5.36 6.80 9.86
CA ALA A 161 -6.78 6.92 9.58
C ALA A 161 -7.52 7.72 10.67
N SER A 162 -7.24 7.44 11.95
CA SER A 162 -7.82 8.21 13.05
C SER A 162 -7.34 9.66 13.07
N ALA A 163 -6.07 9.94 12.74
CA ALA A 163 -5.55 11.29 12.66
C ALA A 163 -6.19 12.08 11.50
N LEU A 164 -6.34 11.44 10.34
CA LEU A 164 -7.02 11.99 9.17
C LEU A 164 -8.51 12.24 9.44
N GLN A 165 -9.19 11.33 10.13
CA GLN A 165 -10.58 11.54 10.55
C GLN A 165 -10.71 12.76 11.47
N LYS A 166 -9.84 12.88 12.48
CA LYS A 166 -9.81 14.05 13.37
C LYS A 166 -9.55 15.34 12.60
N LEU A 167 -8.64 15.31 11.62
CA LEU A 167 -8.38 16.45 10.75
C LEU A 167 -9.67 16.84 10.01
N ARG A 168 -10.34 15.90 9.35
CA ARG A 168 -11.61 16.16 8.64
C ARG A 168 -12.69 16.76 9.55
N SER A 169 -12.81 16.28 10.79
CA SER A 169 -13.76 16.84 11.76
C SER A 169 -13.48 18.29 12.15
N LYS A 170 -12.23 18.76 12.03
CA LYS A 170 -11.88 20.18 12.27
C LYS A 170 -12.20 21.09 11.08
N LEU A 171 -12.43 20.52 9.90
CA LEU A 171 -12.71 21.26 8.67
C LEU A 171 -14.22 21.48 8.46
N GLN A 172 -15.06 20.77 9.21
CA GLN A 172 -16.50 20.96 9.20
C GLN A 172 -16.85 22.15 10.11
N PRO A 173 -17.71 23.08 9.66
CA PRO A 173 -18.15 24.23 10.46
C PRO A 173 -18.93 23.80 11.71
#